data_AF-A0AAD9P3B2-F1
#
_entry.id   AF-A0AAD9P3B2-F1
#
_cell.length_a   1.000
_cell.length_b   1.000
_cell.length_c   1.000
_cell.angle_alpha   90.00
_cell.angle_beta   90.00
_cell.angle_gamma   90.00
#
_symmetry.space_group_name_H-M   'P 1'
#
loop_
_entity.id
_entity.type
_entity.pdbx_description
1 polymer ?
#
loop_
_entity_poly.entity_id
_entity_poly.type
_entity_poly.pdbx_seq_one_letter_code
_entity_poly.pdbx_strand_id
1 'polypeptide(L)'
;MTSVAPNRGQSQGQGTYTFASQPRAVPDRKKYRNEADYGQNEGPPEYGNIMYDKRIVRGNTYAQHTLPANAQPDPIEIQRQQEARRRAIAHKRAHRSLRPRTPDAVEGRKHIDVQTELYLEELSDRVEETDATCQTDSFLDRPPSPLFIPAKTGIDVETQIYEGELFHFDIEVKPILEVLVGKTVEQSLLEVMEEEELANLRMQQRQFEELRNAELVEQQRLEEQERRHREEKERRMMQQKEVLRKEHETTEKIAARAFAQSYLADLVPTVFGTLSDNGYFYDPVERDVEQGFLPWLMGEVEERLQEAVISRMLLDDLIRFVVTRRNKEFMQRGRLMPSRTRRAGSKSSSAGSRKKGKKGETKLSIH
;
A
#
# COMPACT_ATOMS: atom_id res chain seq x y z
N MET A 1 -36.23 7.52 -16.66
CA MET A 1 -35.35 8.41 -17.45
C MET A 1 -34.37 9.09 -16.51
N THR A 2 -33.13 9.11 -16.96
CA THR A 2 -31.85 9.51 -16.36
C THR A 2 -31.73 11.00 -16.00
N SER A 3 -30.94 11.32 -14.96
CA SER A 3 -29.88 12.36 -14.95
C SER A 3 -29.26 12.47 -13.54
N VAL A 4 -28.10 11.88 -13.25
CA VAL A 4 -26.73 12.45 -13.41
C VAL A 4 -26.46 13.65 -12.50
N ALA A 5 -25.69 13.42 -11.44
CA ALA A 5 -25.00 14.45 -10.67
C ALA A 5 -23.61 14.73 -11.31
N PRO A 6 -23.18 16.00 -11.44
CA PRO A 6 -21.83 16.30 -11.92
C PRO A 6 -20.84 16.38 -10.76
N ASN A 7 -19.71 15.71 -10.97
CA ASN A 7 -18.48 15.88 -10.22
C ASN A 7 -17.79 17.20 -10.65
N ARG A 8 -17.43 18.06 -9.69
CA ARG A 8 -16.43 19.14 -9.82
C ARG A 8 -15.71 19.17 -8.46
N GLY A 9 -14.42 18.83 -8.36
CA GLY A 9 -13.33 19.42 -9.12
C GLY A 9 -12.63 20.42 -8.17
N GLN A 10 -11.56 19.97 -7.54
CA GLN A 10 -10.70 20.78 -6.70
C GLN A 10 -10.12 21.96 -7.51
N SER A 11 -10.24 23.18 -6.98
CA SER A 11 -9.35 24.28 -7.31
C SER A 11 -9.03 25.05 -6.04
N GLN A 12 -7.79 24.93 -5.59
CA GLN A 12 -7.19 25.79 -4.57
C GLN A 12 -7.20 27.23 -5.10
N GLY A 13 -7.86 28.12 -4.35
CA GLY A 13 -7.87 29.56 -4.58
C GLY A 13 -8.00 30.26 -3.22
N GLN A 14 -7.09 31.19 -2.98
CA GLN A 14 -6.89 32.00 -1.77
C GLN A 14 -8.15 32.19 -0.90
N GLY A 15 -8.12 31.61 0.31
CA GLY A 15 -9.18 31.75 1.29
C GLY A 15 -9.24 33.16 1.86
N THR A 16 -10.21 33.95 1.41
CA THR A 16 -10.72 35.09 2.18
C THR A 16 -11.22 34.60 3.53
N TYR A 17 -10.68 35.15 4.63
CA TYR A 17 -11.07 34.81 6.00
C TYR A 17 -12.55 35.18 6.23
N THR A 18 -13.44 34.20 6.19
CA THR A 18 -14.86 34.34 6.57
C THR A 18 -15.07 33.84 7.99
N PHE A 19 -15.19 34.77 8.94
CA PHE A 19 -15.61 34.50 10.31
C PHE A 19 -17.13 34.40 10.37
N ALA A 20 -17.65 33.19 10.57
CA ALA A 20 -19.07 32.96 10.83
C ALA A 20 -19.23 32.42 12.27
N SER A 21 -19.78 33.25 13.16
CA SER A 21 -20.20 32.82 14.49
C SER A 21 -21.71 32.63 14.50
N GLN A 22 -22.19 31.50 15.02
CA GLN A 22 -23.63 31.33 15.26
C GLN A 22 -24.09 32.34 16.32
N PRO A 23 -25.24 33.01 16.15
CA PRO A 23 -25.70 34.02 17.08
C PRO A 23 -25.94 33.40 18.46
N ARG A 24 -25.07 33.73 19.42
CA ARG A 24 -25.22 33.34 20.82
C ARG A 24 -25.99 34.43 21.54
N ALA A 25 -27.12 34.07 22.14
CA ALA A 25 -27.92 35.00 22.93
C ALA A 25 -27.07 35.64 24.03
N VAL A 26 -27.07 36.97 24.08
CA VAL A 26 -26.39 37.77 25.11
C VAL A 26 -27.07 37.44 26.44
N PRO A 27 -26.33 36.99 27.48
CA PRO A 27 -26.94 36.78 28.77
C PRO A 27 -27.44 38.12 29.30
N ASP A 28 -28.70 38.12 29.74
CA ASP A 28 -29.41 39.31 30.16
C ASP A 28 -28.70 39.93 31.39
N ARG A 29 -27.98 41.02 31.17
CA ARG A 29 -27.41 41.82 32.26
C ARG A 29 -28.51 42.74 32.74
N LYS A 30 -28.92 42.57 34.01
CA LYS A 30 -29.90 43.45 34.67
C LYS A 30 -29.51 44.92 34.46
N LYS A 31 -30.44 45.69 33.90
CA LYS A 31 -30.29 47.10 33.50
C LYS A 31 -30.16 48.08 34.67
N TYR A 32 -30.44 47.63 35.89
CA TYR A 32 -30.35 48.44 37.10
C TYR A 32 -29.48 47.73 38.13
N ARG A 33 -28.52 48.47 38.68
CA ARG A 33 -27.74 48.06 39.83
C ARG A 33 -28.68 48.10 41.04
N ASN A 34 -28.88 46.95 41.69
CA ASN A 34 -29.63 46.92 42.95
C ASN A 34 -28.87 47.75 43.99
N GLU A 35 -29.54 48.70 44.64
CA GLU A 35 -29.03 49.57 45.70
C GLU A 35 -28.70 48.84 47.02
N ALA A 36 -28.81 47.51 47.07
CA ALA A 36 -28.56 46.69 48.25
C ALA A 36 -27.07 46.34 48.48
N ASP A 37 -26.14 47.05 47.85
CA ASP A 37 -24.68 46.85 48.02
C ASP A 37 -23.98 48.08 48.63
N TYR A 38 -24.76 49.08 49.07
CA TYR A 38 -24.25 50.21 49.85
C TYR A 38 -24.13 49.82 51.31
N GLY A 39 -23.10 49.04 51.62
CA GLY A 39 -22.95 48.52 52.96
C GLY A 39 -21.57 48.02 53.31
N GLN A 40 -20.49 48.58 52.75
CA GLN A 40 -19.17 48.75 53.39
C GLN A 40 -18.10 49.12 52.34
N ASN A 41 -17.26 50.08 52.72
CA ASN A 41 -16.05 50.59 52.05
C ASN A 41 -16.22 51.89 51.25
N GLU A 42 -16.16 53.00 51.99
CA GLU A 42 -15.59 54.24 51.44
C GLU A 42 -14.09 54.05 51.22
N GLY A 43 -13.68 53.98 49.96
CA GLY A 43 -12.30 54.04 49.49
C GLY A 43 -12.32 54.34 47.98
N PRO A 44 -11.30 55.03 47.42
CA PRO A 44 -11.23 55.28 45.98
C PRO A 44 -11.30 53.95 45.20
N PRO A 45 -11.83 53.93 43.96
CA PRO A 45 -12.07 52.69 43.23
C PRO A 45 -10.82 51.83 43.21
N GLU A 46 -10.92 50.61 43.74
CA GLU A 46 -9.83 49.63 43.67
C GLU A 46 -9.48 49.42 42.19
N TYR A 47 -8.37 50.00 41.77
CA TYR A 47 -7.76 49.71 40.48
C TYR A 47 -7.59 48.20 40.41
N GLY A 48 -8.29 47.56 39.47
CA GLY A 48 -8.25 46.12 39.29
C GLY A 48 -6.80 45.68 39.19
N ASN A 49 -6.31 44.97 40.21
CA ASN A 49 -4.92 44.59 40.29
C ASN A 49 -4.56 43.79 39.03
N ILE A 50 -3.67 44.34 38.21
CA ILE A 50 -3.12 43.72 37.00
C ILE A 50 -2.52 42.34 37.29
N MET A 51 -2.15 42.11 38.56
CA MET A 51 -1.68 40.84 39.13
C MET A 51 -2.75 39.76 39.32
N TYR A 52 -4.04 40.05 39.10
CA TYR A 52 -5.12 39.06 39.10
C TYR A 52 -6.01 39.12 37.84
N ASP A 53 -5.75 40.05 36.92
CA ASP A 53 -6.45 40.08 35.64
C ASP A 53 -6.09 38.85 34.79
N LYS A 54 -7.12 38.11 34.37
CA LYS A 54 -6.99 36.89 33.55
C LYS A 54 -6.60 37.19 32.11
N ARG A 55 -6.76 38.43 31.66
CA ARG A 55 -6.37 38.87 30.31
C ARG A 55 -4.87 39.12 30.20
N ILE A 56 -4.20 39.30 31.33
CA ILE A 56 -2.79 39.67 31.40
C ILE A 56 -1.98 38.39 31.64
N VAL A 57 -1.38 37.88 30.57
CA VAL A 57 -0.54 36.67 30.62
C VAL A 57 0.78 37.01 31.28
N ARG A 58 1.06 36.40 32.42
CA ARG A 58 2.30 36.60 33.18
C ARG A 58 3.26 35.45 32.89
N GLY A 59 4.40 35.74 32.28
CA GLY A 59 5.41 34.75 31.90
C GLY A 59 5.98 34.99 30.51
N ASN A 60 6.98 34.18 30.13
CA ASN A 60 7.64 34.26 28.83
C ASN A 60 6.71 33.76 27.71
N THR A 61 6.43 34.59 26.72
CA THR A 61 5.48 34.31 25.61
C THR A 61 6.01 33.30 24.60
N TYR A 62 7.29 32.95 24.65
CA TYR A 62 7.92 31.97 23.73
C TYR A 62 7.53 30.51 24.01
N ALA A 63 7.00 30.19 25.20
CA ALA A 63 6.58 28.82 25.56
C ALA A 63 5.05 28.61 25.47
N GLN A 64 4.28 29.62 25.04
CA GLN A 64 2.88 29.39 24.70
C GLN A 64 2.81 28.62 23.39
N HIS A 65 2.54 27.32 23.50
CA HIS A 65 2.12 26.52 22.37
C HIS A 65 0.73 27.03 21.93
N THR A 66 0.71 28.05 21.07
CA THR A 66 -0.49 28.48 20.37
C THR A 66 -0.85 27.38 19.38
N LEU A 67 -1.64 26.42 19.85
CA LEU A 67 -2.31 25.50 18.95
C LEU A 67 -3.07 26.34 17.90
N PRO A 68 -2.92 26.05 16.60
CA PRO A 68 -3.63 26.78 15.56
C PRO A 68 -5.13 26.71 15.85
N ALA A 69 -5.88 27.77 15.52
CA ALA A 69 -7.32 27.89 15.82
C ALA A 69 -8.22 26.77 15.24
N ASN A 70 -7.64 25.83 14.48
CA ASN A 70 -8.28 24.64 13.92
C ASN A 70 -7.87 23.31 14.59
N ALA A 71 -6.99 23.32 15.60
CA ALA A 71 -6.66 22.12 16.36
C ALA A 71 -7.81 21.80 17.33
N GLN A 72 -8.66 20.86 16.93
CA GLN A 72 -9.61 20.23 17.84
C GLN A 72 -8.79 19.55 18.95
N PRO A 73 -8.95 19.92 20.23
CA PRO A 73 -8.26 19.21 21.30
C PRO A 73 -8.75 17.77 21.34
N ASP A 74 -7.83 16.81 21.45
CA ASP A 74 -8.16 15.39 21.50
C ASP A 74 -9.25 15.15 22.58
N PRO A 75 -10.29 14.36 22.28
CA PRO A 75 -11.44 14.18 23.18
C PRO A 75 -11.04 13.65 24.57
N ILE A 76 -9.90 12.96 24.65
CA ILE A 76 -9.31 12.42 25.89
C ILE A 76 -8.80 13.55 26.80
N GLU A 77 -8.23 14.60 26.24
CA GLU A 77 -7.67 15.72 27.00
C GLU A 77 -8.77 16.63 27.56
N ILE A 78 -9.86 16.80 26.81
CA ILE A 78 -11.08 17.48 27.27
C ILE A 78 -11.72 16.73 28.44
N GLN A 79 -11.80 15.39 28.35
CA GLN A 79 -12.36 14.56 29.42
C GLN A 79 -11.53 14.64 30.70
N ARG A 80 -10.20 14.58 30.58
CA ARG A 80 -9.25 14.75 31.70
C ARG A 80 -9.40 16.11 32.38
N GLN A 81 -9.59 17.17 31.60
CA GLN A 81 -9.76 18.53 32.13
C GLN A 81 -11.11 18.73 32.83
N GLN A 82 -12.18 18.10 32.34
CA GLN A 82 -13.49 18.08 32.99
C GLN A 82 -13.46 17.28 34.31
N GLU A 83 -12.77 16.15 34.33
CA GLU A 83 -12.62 15.32 35.54
C GLU A 83 -11.81 16.04 36.62
N ALA A 84 -10.68 16.68 36.25
CA ALA A 84 -9.88 17.48 37.18
C ALA A 84 -10.70 18.63 37.78
N ARG A 85 -11.53 19.30 36.96
CA ARG A 85 -12.44 20.35 37.43
C ARG A 85 -13.50 19.80 38.39
N ARG A 86 -14.05 18.61 38.12
CA ARG A 86 -15.03 17.93 38.98
C ARG A 86 -14.40 17.55 40.32
N ARG A 87 -13.18 17.02 40.31
CA ARG A 87 -12.40 16.66 41.51
C ARG A 87 -12.07 17.88 42.37
N ALA A 88 -11.68 19.01 41.76
CA ALA A 88 -11.41 20.25 42.49
C ALA A 88 -12.67 20.82 43.16
N ILE A 89 -13.83 20.74 42.51
CA ILE A 89 -15.11 21.17 43.09
C ILE A 89 -15.53 20.25 44.25
N ALA A 90 -15.37 18.93 44.09
CA ALA A 90 -15.66 17.96 45.15
C ALA A 90 -14.76 18.18 46.37
N HIS A 91 -13.45 18.37 46.16
CA HIS A 91 -12.51 18.68 47.24
C HIS A 91 -12.86 19.98 47.97
N LYS A 92 -13.29 21.03 47.23
CA LYS A 92 -13.74 22.29 47.83
C LYS A 92 -15.03 22.14 48.64
N ARG A 93 -15.94 21.25 48.25
CA ARG A 93 -17.15 20.91 49.02
C ARG A 93 -16.82 20.10 50.27
N ALA A 94 -15.96 19.09 50.16
CA ALA A 94 -15.51 18.29 51.30
C ALA A 94 -14.75 19.14 52.34
N HIS A 95 -13.88 20.05 51.88
CA HIS A 95 -13.19 20.98 52.78
C HIS A 95 -14.16 21.97 53.47
N ARG A 96 -15.32 22.25 52.86
CA ARG A 96 -16.37 23.09 53.48
C ARG A 96 -17.18 22.31 54.51
N SER A 97 -17.37 21.00 54.34
CA SER A 97 -18.07 20.15 55.31
C SER A 97 -17.19 19.72 56.50
N LEU A 98 -15.86 19.70 56.33
CA LEU A 98 -14.90 19.31 57.38
C LEU A 98 -14.50 20.45 58.33
N ARG A 99 -14.96 21.69 58.11
CA ARG A 99 -14.77 22.76 59.07
C ARG A 99 -15.83 22.63 60.18
N PRO A 100 -15.46 22.45 61.46
CA PRO A 100 -16.42 22.55 62.55
C PRO A 100 -17.00 23.98 62.52
N ARG A 101 -18.31 24.06 62.29
CA ARG A 101 -19.02 25.33 62.14
C ARG A 101 -19.37 25.83 63.54
N THR A 102 -18.82 26.97 63.95
CA THR A 102 -19.45 27.76 65.01
C THR A 102 -20.83 28.18 64.50
N PRO A 103 -21.91 28.02 65.29
CA PRO A 103 -23.26 28.37 64.84
C PRO A 103 -23.32 29.84 64.41
N ASP A 104 -24.08 30.11 63.35
CA ASP A 104 -24.19 31.45 62.77
C ASP A 104 -24.78 32.43 63.79
N ALA A 105 -24.34 33.70 63.75
CA ALA A 105 -24.83 34.73 64.66
C ALA A 105 -26.33 34.98 64.46
N VAL A 106 -27.08 35.04 65.57
CA VAL A 106 -28.50 35.42 65.57
C VAL A 106 -28.66 36.82 64.97
N GLU A 107 -29.65 37.01 64.09
CA GLU A 107 -29.88 38.28 63.40
C GLU A 107 -29.94 39.46 64.38
N GLY A 108 -29.10 40.46 64.14
CA GLY A 108 -28.98 41.67 64.96
C GLY A 108 -27.85 41.66 66.00
N ARG A 109 -27.05 40.58 66.11
CA ARG A 109 -25.87 40.54 66.99
C ARG A 109 -24.59 40.22 66.22
N LYS A 110 -23.48 40.89 66.56
CA LYS A 110 -22.14 40.56 66.06
C LYS A 110 -21.41 39.73 67.09
N HIS A 111 -20.81 38.61 66.69
CA HIS A 111 -19.90 37.87 67.56
C HIS A 111 -18.64 38.69 67.78
N ILE A 112 -18.23 38.79 69.06
CA ILE A 112 -16.97 39.40 69.49
C ILE A 112 -16.12 38.25 70.02
N ASP A 113 -14.86 38.19 69.62
CA ASP A 113 -13.92 37.21 70.13
C ASP A 113 -13.58 37.59 71.58
N VAL A 114 -14.08 36.79 72.54
CA VAL A 114 -13.78 36.94 73.96
C VAL A 114 -12.50 36.18 74.25
N GLN A 115 -11.62 36.78 75.05
CA GLN A 115 -10.34 36.20 75.44
C GLN A 115 -10.59 34.99 76.36
N THR A 116 -10.60 33.78 75.79
CA THR A 116 -10.85 32.50 76.50
C THR A 116 -9.56 31.79 76.92
N GLU A 117 -8.43 32.47 76.83
CA GLU A 117 -7.15 31.98 77.36
C GLU A 117 -7.13 32.14 78.89
N LEU A 118 -6.54 31.16 79.58
CA LEU A 118 -6.55 31.05 81.03
C LEU A 118 -5.71 32.19 81.65
N TYR A 119 -6.36 33.27 82.08
CA TYR A 119 -5.73 34.35 82.85
C TYR A 119 -6.00 34.11 84.34
N LEU A 120 -5.00 33.63 85.07
CA LEU A 120 -5.07 33.43 86.53
C LEU A 120 -4.31 34.57 87.22
N GLU A 121 -5.02 35.34 88.03
CA GLU A 121 -4.46 36.32 88.96
C GLU A 121 -4.38 35.67 90.34
N GLU A 122 -3.18 35.50 90.89
CA GLU A 122 -2.99 34.96 92.24
C GLU A 122 -3.38 36.03 93.29
N LEU A 123 -4.53 35.84 93.95
CA LEU A 123 -4.86 36.62 95.16
C LEU A 123 -4.01 36.10 96.33
N SER A 124 -3.04 36.89 96.76
CA SER A 124 -2.23 36.64 97.96
C SER A 124 -2.84 37.35 99.16
N ASP A 125 -3.95 36.84 99.69
CA ASP A 125 -4.48 37.28 100.98
C ASP A 125 -4.53 36.11 101.97
N ARG A 126 -3.82 36.25 103.09
CA ARG A 126 -3.73 35.24 104.15
C ARG A 126 -4.90 35.45 105.10
N VAL A 127 -5.76 34.44 105.24
CA VAL A 127 -6.84 34.44 106.25
C VAL A 127 -6.20 34.41 107.65
N GLU A 128 -6.63 35.32 108.53
CA GLU A 128 -6.19 35.35 109.93
C GLU A 128 -6.75 34.14 110.70
N GLU A 129 -5.86 33.27 111.19
CA GLU A 129 -6.20 32.17 112.09
C GLU A 129 -6.20 32.68 113.55
N THR A 130 -7.34 32.59 114.23
CA THR A 130 -7.44 32.91 115.65
C THR A 130 -7.28 31.64 116.50
N ASP A 131 -6.20 31.58 117.27
CA ASP A 131 -5.95 30.52 118.25
C ASP A 131 -6.85 30.67 119.48
N ALA A 132 -7.71 29.67 119.72
CA ALA A 132 -8.43 29.52 120.98
C ALA A 132 -7.70 28.49 121.86
N THR A 133 -7.08 28.95 122.96
CA THR A 133 -6.45 28.07 123.95
C THR A 133 -7.47 27.73 125.05
N CYS A 134 -7.67 26.44 125.29
CA CYS A 134 -8.50 25.93 126.39
C CYS A 134 -7.64 25.09 127.34
N GLN A 135 -7.79 25.37 128.63
CA GLN A 135 -7.02 24.84 129.75
C GLN A 135 -7.20 23.31 129.90
N THR A 136 -6.07 22.61 129.88
CA THR A 136 -5.91 21.17 130.10
C THR A 136 -6.22 20.77 131.54
N ASP A 137 -7.17 19.84 131.71
CA ASP A 137 -7.21 18.95 132.87
C ASP A 137 -6.77 17.54 132.41
N SER A 138 -6.01 16.85 133.26
CA SER A 138 -5.41 15.55 132.98
C SER A 138 -6.48 14.46 132.94
N PHE A 139 -6.95 14.13 131.74
CA PHE A 139 -7.98 13.14 131.48
C PHE A 139 -7.46 11.71 131.77
N LEU A 140 -8.05 11.03 132.75
CA LEU A 140 -7.91 9.58 132.92
C LEU A 140 -8.76 8.89 131.84
N ASP A 141 -8.18 7.93 131.11
CA ASP A 141 -8.86 7.21 130.04
C ASP A 141 -10.13 6.52 130.55
N ARG A 142 -11.28 7.07 130.16
CA ARG A 142 -12.60 6.44 130.31
C ARG A 142 -12.66 5.27 129.31
N PRO A 143 -13.06 4.05 129.71
CA PRO A 143 -13.29 2.99 128.75
C PRO A 143 -14.31 3.45 127.70
N PRO A 144 -14.15 3.10 126.41
CA PRO A 144 -15.05 3.56 125.37
C PRO A 144 -16.47 3.15 125.74
N SER A 145 -17.37 4.14 125.80
CA SER A 145 -18.77 3.88 126.08
C SER A 145 -19.32 2.92 125.02
N PRO A 146 -20.07 1.87 125.40
CA PRO A 146 -20.62 0.92 124.45
C PRO A 146 -21.45 1.67 123.40
N LEU A 147 -21.26 1.31 122.13
CA LEU A 147 -22.01 1.87 121.01
C LEU A 147 -23.51 1.63 121.25
N PHE A 148 -24.26 2.71 121.42
CA PHE A 148 -25.72 2.64 121.50
C PHE A 148 -26.26 2.29 120.11
N ILE A 149 -26.79 1.08 119.98
CA ILE A 149 -27.54 0.65 118.79
C ILE A 149 -29.02 0.83 119.12
N PRO A 150 -29.71 1.83 118.53
CA PRO A 150 -31.15 1.99 118.73
C PRO A 150 -31.88 0.73 118.27
N ALA A 151 -32.88 0.28 119.03
CA ALA A 151 -33.78 -0.76 118.54
C ALA A 151 -34.50 -0.24 117.30
N LYS A 152 -34.48 -1.02 116.19
CA LYS A 152 -35.23 -0.68 114.99
C LYS A 152 -36.71 -0.49 115.35
N THR A 153 -37.20 0.74 115.23
CA THR A 153 -38.62 1.08 115.38
C THR A 153 -39.13 1.51 114.00
N GLY A 154 -39.78 0.57 113.33
CA GLY A 154 -40.31 0.71 111.97
C GLY A 154 -40.88 -0.63 111.52
N ILE A 155 -41.90 -0.61 110.65
CA ILE A 155 -42.41 -1.82 110.00
C ILE A 155 -41.51 -2.04 108.78
N ASP A 156 -40.76 -3.14 108.76
CA ASP A 156 -39.97 -3.52 107.59
C ASP A 156 -40.93 -3.96 106.47
N VAL A 157 -40.83 -3.34 105.29
CA VAL A 157 -41.54 -3.72 104.06
C VAL A 157 -40.50 -3.97 102.99
N GLU A 158 -40.46 -5.18 102.44
CA GLU A 158 -39.66 -5.46 101.25
C GLU A 158 -40.50 -5.20 100.00
N THR A 159 -39.86 -4.60 99.00
CA THR A 159 -40.42 -4.46 97.66
C THR A 159 -39.44 -5.08 96.71
N GLN A 160 -39.85 -6.16 96.04
CA GLN A 160 -39.05 -6.89 95.07
C GLN A 160 -39.80 -6.89 93.75
N ILE A 161 -39.09 -6.58 92.67
CA ILE A 161 -39.59 -6.76 91.31
C ILE A 161 -39.24 -8.17 90.86
N TYR A 162 -40.23 -8.94 90.43
CA TYR A 162 -40.05 -10.31 89.92
C TYR A 162 -39.78 -10.33 88.41
N GLU A 163 -39.21 -11.44 87.94
CA GLU A 163 -38.94 -11.64 86.51
C GLU A 163 -40.24 -11.52 85.69
N GLY A 164 -40.25 -10.62 84.72
CA GLY A 164 -41.41 -10.36 83.84
C GLY A 164 -42.32 -9.20 84.28
N GLU A 165 -42.19 -8.64 85.49
CA GLU A 165 -43.07 -7.54 85.94
C GLU A 165 -42.83 -6.21 85.20
N LEU A 166 -41.63 -6.00 84.64
CA LEU A 166 -41.26 -4.78 83.89
C LEU A 166 -41.21 -5.01 82.37
N PHE A 167 -41.57 -6.19 81.88
CA PHE A 167 -41.47 -6.51 80.46
C PHE A 167 -42.53 -5.74 79.66
N HIS A 168 -42.09 -4.89 78.74
CA HIS A 168 -42.98 -4.17 77.83
C HIS A 168 -42.76 -4.64 76.39
N PHE A 169 -43.64 -5.54 75.93
CA PHE A 169 -43.53 -6.18 74.62
C PHE A 169 -43.27 -5.20 73.46
N ASP A 170 -44.04 -4.10 73.39
CA ASP A 170 -43.92 -3.14 72.28
C ASP A 170 -42.58 -2.38 72.24
N ILE A 171 -41.82 -2.38 73.33
CA ILE A 171 -40.48 -1.77 73.37
C ILE A 171 -39.44 -2.83 73.02
N GLU A 172 -39.54 -4.00 73.64
CA GLU A 172 -38.55 -5.07 73.51
C GLU A 172 -38.58 -5.77 72.14
N VAL A 173 -39.73 -5.79 71.45
CA VAL A 173 -39.86 -6.43 70.13
C VAL A 173 -39.30 -5.57 68.98
N LYS A 174 -39.21 -4.26 69.16
CA LYS A 174 -38.74 -3.31 68.12
C LYS A 174 -37.37 -3.66 67.54
N PRO A 175 -36.30 -3.89 68.32
CA PRO A 175 -34.99 -4.23 67.74
C PRO A 175 -35.00 -5.57 66.99
N ILE A 176 -35.81 -6.54 67.43
CA ILE A 176 -35.96 -7.84 66.76
C ILE A 176 -36.63 -7.65 65.40
N LEU A 177 -37.73 -6.90 65.35
CA LEU A 177 -38.44 -6.61 64.09
C LEU A 177 -37.60 -5.76 63.15
N GLU A 178 -36.86 -4.77 63.65
CA GLU A 178 -35.98 -3.93 62.84
C GLU A 178 -34.91 -4.76 62.15
N VAL A 179 -34.26 -5.68 62.87
CA VAL A 179 -33.26 -6.59 62.28
C VAL A 179 -33.90 -7.56 61.29
N LEU A 180 -35.06 -8.14 61.62
CA LEU A 180 -35.74 -9.09 60.72
C LEU A 180 -36.20 -8.41 59.43
N VAL A 181 -36.87 -7.27 59.52
CA VAL A 181 -37.33 -6.52 58.36
C VAL A 181 -36.15 -5.95 57.58
N GLY A 182 -35.15 -5.38 58.25
CA GLY A 182 -33.94 -4.86 57.62
C GLY A 182 -33.21 -5.93 56.81
N LYS A 183 -32.95 -7.09 57.43
CA LYS A 183 -32.22 -8.18 56.79
C LYS A 183 -33.01 -8.84 55.67
N THR A 184 -34.32 -9.00 55.81
CA THR A 184 -35.17 -9.56 54.74
C THR A 184 -35.23 -8.63 53.54
N VAL A 185 -35.38 -7.33 53.74
CA VAL A 185 -35.38 -6.33 52.66
C VAL A 185 -34.01 -6.26 52.00
N GLU A 186 -32.93 -6.19 52.77
CA GLU A 186 -31.56 -6.16 52.26
C GLU A 186 -31.24 -7.41 51.43
N GLN A 187 -31.55 -8.60 51.94
CA GLN A 187 -31.35 -9.85 51.21
C GLN A 187 -32.17 -9.88 49.92
N SER A 188 -33.45 -9.50 49.97
CA SER A 188 -34.31 -9.47 48.77
C SER A 188 -33.79 -8.49 47.71
N LEU A 189 -33.24 -7.35 48.12
CA LEU A 189 -32.67 -6.36 47.20
C LEU A 189 -31.41 -6.90 46.52
N LEU A 190 -30.52 -7.55 47.27
CA LEU A 190 -29.31 -8.16 46.72
C LEU A 190 -29.65 -9.28 45.74
N GLU A 191 -30.60 -10.15 46.07
CA GLU A 191 -31.04 -11.24 45.19
C GLU A 191 -31.60 -10.70 43.88
N VAL A 192 -32.48 -9.69 43.92
CA VAL A 192 -33.04 -9.07 42.70
C VAL A 192 -31.95 -8.39 41.86
N MET A 193 -31.00 -7.70 42.49
CA MET A 193 -29.89 -7.07 41.77
C MET A 193 -29.01 -8.12 41.08
N GLU A 194 -28.67 -9.22 41.76
CA GLU A 194 -27.90 -10.32 41.18
C GLU A 194 -28.65 -10.99 40.01
N GLU A 195 -29.96 -11.19 40.14
CA GLU A 195 -30.80 -11.74 39.06
C GLU A 195 -30.82 -10.84 37.82
N GLU A 196 -30.96 -9.52 38.00
CA GLU A 196 -30.91 -8.56 36.91
C GLU A 196 -29.53 -8.52 36.23
N GLU A 197 -28.44 -8.54 37.01
CA GLU A 197 -27.08 -8.60 36.47
C GLU A 197 -26.86 -9.88 35.65
N LEU A 198 -27.26 -11.04 36.18
CA LEU A 198 -27.17 -12.31 35.47
C LEU A 198 -28.02 -12.32 34.19
N ALA A 199 -29.23 -11.75 34.23
CA ALA A 199 -30.09 -11.62 33.06
C ALA A 199 -29.43 -10.75 31.97
N ASN A 200 -28.82 -9.64 32.36
CA ASN A 200 -28.10 -8.74 31.47
C ASN A 200 -26.88 -9.42 30.83
N LEU A 201 -26.06 -10.13 31.61
CA LEU A 201 -24.92 -10.88 31.10
C LEU A 201 -25.36 -11.98 30.11
N ARG A 202 -26.41 -12.73 30.43
CA ARG A 202 -26.98 -13.75 29.53
C ARG A 202 -27.54 -13.15 28.24
N MET A 203 -28.13 -11.96 28.31
CA MET A 203 -28.60 -11.24 27.12
C MET A 203 -27.42 -10.82 26.24
N GLN A 204 -26.36 -10.25 26.83
CA GLN A 204 -25.15 -9.85 26.11
C GLN A 204 -24.45 -11.05 25.46
N GLN A 205 -24.32 -12.18 26.18
CA GLN A 205 -23.75 -13.41 25.64
C GLN A 205 -24.53 -13.91 24.42
N ARG A 206 -25.87 -13.97 24.52
CA ARG A 206 -26.73 -14.38 23.38
C ARG A 206 -26.56 -13.47 22.17
N GLN A 207 -26.58 -12.16 22.37
CA GLN A 207 -26.36 -11.19 21.28
C GLN A 207 -24.98 -11.37 20.63
N PHE A 208 -23.93 -11.59 21.44
CA PHE A 208 -22.59 -11.84 20.92
C PHE A 208 -22.50 -13.15 20.14
N GLU A 209 -23.12 -14.22 20.64
CA GLU A 209 -23.16 -15.51 19.94
C GLU A 209 -23.94 -15.42 18.62
N GLU A 210 -25.07 -14.72 18.60
CA GLU A 210 -25.85 -14.48 17.38
C GLU A 210 -25.03 -13.73 16.33
N LEU A 211 -24.35 -12.65 16.72
CA LEU A 211 -23.48 -11.88 15.83
C LEU A 211 -22.31 -12.74 15.33
N ARG A 212 -21.63 -13.45 16.23
CA ARG A 212 -20.51 -14.34 15.87
C ARG A 212 -20.94 -15.44 14.91
N ASN A 213 -22.11 -16.04 15.12
CA ASN A 213 -22.65 -17.08 14.24
C ASN A 213 -23.00 -16.49 12.86
N ALA A 214 -23.58 -15.29 12.81
CA ALA A 214 -23.86 -14.60 11.55
C ALA A 214 -22.57 -14.25 10.78
N GLU A 215 -21.56 -13.74 11.48
CA GLU A 215 -20.24 -13.44 10.90
C GLU A 215 -19.55 -14.70 10.36
N LEU A 216 -19.60 -15.81 11.10
CA LEU A 216 -19.02 -17.09 10.67
C LEU A 216 -19.68 -17.60 9.38
N VAL A 217 -21.01 -17.52 9.29
CA VAL A 217 -21.74 -17.93 8.09
C VAL A 217 -21.39 -17.04 6.89
N GLU A 218 -21.32 -15.71 7.08
CA GLU A 218 -20.90 -14.80 6.01
C GLU A 218 -19.45 -15.03 5.58
N GLN A 219 -18.54 -15.30 6.52
CA GLN A 219 -17.15 -15.64 6.21
C GLN A 219 -17.05 -16.91 5.36
N GLN A 220 -17.78 -17.97 5.73
CA GLN A 220 -17.84 -19.20 4.94
C GLN A 220 -18.40 -18.95 3.52
N ARG A 221 -19.42 -18.09 3.41
CA ARG A 221 -19.99 -17.71 2.12
C ARG A 221 -18.96 -17.01 1.22
N LEU A 222 -18.19 -16.08 1.79
CA LEU A 222 -17.15 -15.35 1.07
C LEU A 222 -15.98 -16.26 0.70
N GLU A 223 -15.55 -17.15 1.59
CA GLU A 223 -14.47 -18.10 1.33
C GLU A 223 -14.83 -19.09 0.20
N GLU A 224 -16.06 -19.63 0.20
CA GLU A 224 -16.56 -20.50 -0.87
C GLU A 224 -16.63 -19.74 -2.21
N GLN A 225 -17.06 -18.48 -2.21
CA GLN A 225 -17.07 -17.63 -3.40
C GLN A 225 -15.64 -17.34 -3.90
N GLU A 226 -14.70 -17.05 -3.00
CA GLU A 226 -13.31 -16.81 -3.35
C GLU A 226 -12.65 -18.08 -3.90
N ARG A 227 -12.94 -19.25 -3.32
CA ARG A 227 -12.48 -20.55 -3.83
C ARG A 227 -12.91 -20.75 -5.28
N ARG A 228 -14.19 -20.52 -5.59
CA ARG A 228 -14.72 -20.63 -6.97
C ARG A 228 -14.04 -19.66 -7.93
N HIS A 229 -13.88 -18.40 -7.54
CA HIS A 229 -13.18 -17.41 -8.37
C HIS A 229 -11.71 -17.75 -8.58
N ARG A 230 -11.03 -18.26 -7.56
CA ARG A 230 -9.62 -18.68 -7.64
C ARG A 230 -9.47 -19.85 -8.60
N GLU A 231 -10.31 -20.88 -8.47
CA GLU A 231 -10.33 -22.04 -9.38
C GLU A 231 -10.62 -21.61 -10.83
N GLU A 232 -11.59 -20.71 -11.05
CA GLU A 232 -11.86 -20.20 -12.41
C GLU A 232 -10.67 -19.41 -12.95
N LYS A 233 -10.08 -18.51 -12.15
CA LYS A 233 -8.92 -17.71 -12.54
C LYS A 233 -7.73 -18.60 -12.92
N GLU A 234 -7.45 -19.63 -12.14
CA GLU A 234 -6.40 -20.61 -12.44
C GLU A 234 -6.66 -21.35 -13.75
N ARG A 235 -7.89 -21.81 -13.98
CA ARG A 235 -8.28 -22.43 -15.26
C ARG A 235 -8.08 -21.48 -16.44
N ARG A 236 -8.48 -20.21 -16.31
CA ARG A 236 -8.28 -19.18 -17.34
C ARG A 236 -6.81 -18.89 -17.59
N MET A 237 -5.99 -18.80 -16.55
CA MET A 237 -4.55 -18.61 -16.69
C MET A 237 -3.89 -19.78 -17.41
N MET A 238 -4.26 -21.03 -17.08
CA MET A 238 -3.75 -22.21 -17.77
C MET A 238 -4.14 -22.23 -19.24
N GLN A 239 -5.40 -21.90 -19.57
CA GLN A 239 -5.84 -21.77 -20.97
C GLN A 239 -5.06 -20.69 -21.72
N GLN A 240 -4.89 -19.52 -21.12
CA GLN A 240 -4.17 -18.40 -21.74
C GLN A 240 -2.70 -18.74 -21.97
N LYS A 241 -2.06 -19.45 -21.03
CA LYS A 241 -0.69 -19.92 -21.15
C LYS A 241 -0.53 -20.88 -22.31
N GLU A 242 -1.46 -21.82 -22.50
CA GLU A 242 -1.46 -22.74 -23.64
C GLU A 242 -1.66 -22.01 -24.98
N VAL A 243 -2.55 -21.01 -25.02
CA VAL A 243 -2.75 -20.18 -26.22
C VAL A 243 -1.47 -19.43 -26.57
N LEU A 244 -0.84 -18.78 -25.59
CA LEU A 244 0.40 -18.03 -25.79
C LEU A 244 1.55 -18.94 -26.26
N ARG A 245 1.65 -20.15 -25.72
CA ARG A 245 2.63 -21.16 -26.17
C ARG A 245 2.41 -21.52 -27.64
N LYS A 246 1.18 -21.81 -28.02
CA LYS A 246 0.82 -22.13 -29.42
C LYS A 246 1.07 -20.94 -30.35
N GLU A 247 0.72 -19.73 -29.93
CA GLU A 247 0.97 -18.51 -30.68
C GLU A 247 2.47 -18.35 -30.94
N HIS A 248 3.30 -18.49 -29.90
CA HIS A 248 4.76 -18.44 -30.05
C HIS A 248 5.27 -19.49 -31.05
N GLU A 249 4.88 -20.76 -30.90
CA GLU A 249 5.25 -21.82 -31.85
C GLU A 249 4.81 -21.52 -33.29
N THR A 250 3.61 -20.95 -33.47
CA THR A 250 3.12 -20.57 -34.81
C THR A 250 3.89 -19.38 -35.37
N THR A 251 4.24 -18.39 -34.56
CA THR A 251 5.02 -17.22 -34.99
C THR A 251 6.40 -17.63 -35.45
N GLU A 252 7.07 -18.54 -34.71
CA GLU A 252 8.38 -19.08 -35.09
C GLU A 252 8.30 -19.87 -36.40
N LYS A 253 7.27 -20.72 -36.57
CA LYS A 253 7.06 -21.47 -37.82
C LYS A 253 6.83 -20.55 -39.01
N ILE A 254 6.05 -19.48 -38.83
CA ILE A 254 5.80 -18.48 -39.87
C ILE A 254 7.09 -17.73 -40.19
N ALA A 255 7.85 -17.31 -39.18
CA ALA A 255 9.14 -16.63 -39.36
C ALA A 255 10.16 -17.52 -40.08
N ALA A 256 10.30 -18.78 -39.68
CA ALA A 256 11.18 -19.75 -40.33
C ALA A 256 10.77 -19.99 -41.79
N ARG A 257 9.46 -20.11 -42.07
CA ARG A 257 8.95 -20.24 -43.44
C ARG A 257 9.27 -18.99 -44.27
N ALA A 258 9.01 -17.80 -43.74
CA ALA A 258 9.28 -16.55 -44.42
C ALA A 258 10.78 -16.38 -44.72
N PHE A 259 11.64 -16.70 -43.74
CA PHE A 259 13.09 -16.71 -43.90
C PHE A 259 13.55 -17.70 -44.98
N ALA A 260 13.04 -18.93 -44.96
CA ALA A 260 13.36 -19.92 -45.97
C ALA A 260 12.90 -19.47 -47.38
N GLN A 261 11.73 -18.85 -47.49
CA GLN A 261 11.23 -18.31 -48.75
C GLN A 261 12.11 -17.18 -49.29
N SER A 262 12.47 -16.19 -48.46
CA SER A 262 13.37 -15.11 -48.89
C SER A 262 14.75 -15.63 -49.24
N TYR A 263 15.30 -16.55 -48.44
CA TYR A 263 16.61 -17.14 -48.69
C TYR A 263 16.64 -17.96 -49.98
N LEU A 264 15.62 -18.78 -50.23
CA LEU A 264 15.52 -19.56 -51.47
C LEU A 264 15.25 -18.67 -52.69
N ALA A 265 14.50 -17.59 -52.53
CA ALA A 265 14.25 -16.64 -53.62
C ALA A 265 15.54 -16.00 -54.15
N ASP A 266 16.52 -15.75 -53.28
CA ASP A 266 17.83 -15.20 -53.68
C ASP A 266 18.83 -16.30 -54.07
N LEU A 267 18.82 -17.44 -53.34
CA LEU A 267 19.76 -18.54 -53.57
C LEU A 267 19.51 -19.24 -54.91
N VAL A 268 18.25 -19.50 -55.27
CA VAL A 268 17.91 -20.25 -56.50
C VAL A 268 18.45 -19.53 -57.74
N PRO A 269 18.14 -18.24 -58.01
CA PRO A 269 18.70 -17.53 -59.16
C PRO A 269 20.23 -17.47 -59.13
N THR A 270 20.84 -17.31 -57.96
CA THR A 270 22.31 -17.23 -57.83
C THR A 270 22.98 -18.56 -58.16
N VAL A 271 22.46 -19.68 -57.66
CA VAL A 271 23.00 -21.01 -57.97
C VAL A 271 22.73 -21.38 -59.42
N PHE A 272 21.54 -21.09 -59.95
CA PHE A 272 21.25 -21.33 -61.37
C PHE A 272 22.12 -20.47 -62.29
N GLY A 273 22.36 -19.20 -61.95
CA GLY A 273 23.26 -18.31 -62.68
C GLY A 273 24.71 -18.79 -62.64
N THR A 274 25.24 -19.14 -61.47
CA THR A 274 26.59 -19.70 -61.38
C THR A 274 26.72 -21.04 -62.12
N LEU A 275 25.70 -21.87 -62.11
CA LEU A 275 25.69 -23.15 -62.83
C LEU A 275 25.57 -22.96 -64.35
N SER A 276 24.81 -21.97 -64.82
CA SER A 276 24.78 -21.58 -66.25
C SER A 276 26.10 -20.99 -66.69
N ASP A 277 26.71 -20.11 -65.90
CA ASP A 277 27.99 -19.47 -66.21
C ASP A 277 29.13 -20.48 -66.28
N ASN A 278 29.07 -21.55 -65.45
CA ASN A 278 29.99 -22.67 -65.50
C ASN A 278 29.68 -23.70 -66.61
N GLY A 279 28.68 -23.44 -67.46
CA GLY A 279 28.37 -24.25 -68.64
C GLY A 279 27.70 -25.60 -68.35
N TYR A 280 27.11 -25.79 -67.17
CA TYR A 280 26.39 -27.03 -66.83
C TYR A 280 25.02 -27.13 -67.51
N PHE A 281 24.38 -26.00 -67.81
CA PHE A 281 23.19 -25.95 -68.65
C PHE A 281 23.63 -25.73 -70.10
N TYR A 282 23.53 -26.77 -70.91
CA TYR A 282 23.81 -26.73 -72.35
C TYR A 282 22.51 -26.99 -73.13
N ASP A 283 22.40 -26.39 -74.31
CA ASP A 283 21.34 -26.76 -75.24
C ASP A 283 21.65 -28.17 -75.79
N PRO A 284 20.78 -29.17 -75.58
CA PRO A 284 20.99 -30.51 -76.11
C PRO A 284 21.15 -30.52 -77.63
N VAL A 285 20.52 -29.59 -78.35
CA VAL A 285 20.65 -29.48 -79.81
C VAL A 285 22.02 -28.96 -80.20
N GLU A 286 22.49 -27.90 -79.53
CA GLU A 286 23.83 -27.33 -79.78
C GLU A 286 24.91 -28.38 -79.50
N ARG A 287 24.80 -29.11 -78.39
CA ARG A 287 25.74 -30.17 -78.03
C ARG A 287 25.70 -31.36 -78.98
N ASP A 288 24.53 -31.77 -79.45
CA ASP A 288 24.40 -32.85 -80.44
C ASP A 288 24.96 -32.43 -81.81
N VAL A 289 24.80 -31.17 -82.18
CA VAL A 289 25.44 -30.61 -83.37
C VAL A 289 26.96 -30.59 -83.21
N GLU A 290 27.48 -30.12 -82.07
CA GLU A 290 28.93 -30.06 -81.81
C GLU A 290 29.59 -31.44 -81.71
N GLN A 291 28.93 -32.41 -81.05
CA GLN A 291 29.52 -33.72 -80.75
C GLN A 291 29.16 -34.80 -81.78
N GLY A 292 28.02 -34.68 -82.45
CA GLY A 292 27.54 -35.63 -83.45
C GLY A 292 27.71 -35.13 -84.88
N PHE A 293 27.04 -34.01 -85.20
CA PHE A 293 26.96 -33.53 -86.59
C PHE A 293 28.27 -32.97 -87.13
N LEU A 294 28.98 -32.11 -86.37
CA LEU A 294 30.23 -31.51 -86.84
C LEU A 294 31.32 -32.56 -87.09
N PRO A 295 31.56 -33.56 -86.21
CA PRO A 295 32.52 -34.62 -86.50
C PRO A 295 32.11 -35.47 -87.69
N TRP A 296 30.82 -35.80 -87.82
CA TRP A 296 30.31 -36.53 -88.98
C TRP A 296 30.51 -35.74 -90.29
N LEU A 297 30.16 -34.45 -90.31
CA LEU A 297 30.33 -33.58 -91.48
C LEU A 297 31.81 -33.43 -91.85
N MET A 298 32.68 -33.22 -90.86
CA MET A 298 34.12 -33.12 -91.08
C MET A 298 34.69 -34.44 -91.63
N GLY A 299 34.21 -35.59 -91.15
CA GLY A 299 34.57 -36.91 -91.68
C GLY A 299 34.13 -37.13 -93.13
N GLU A 300 32.88 -36.77 -93.46
CA GLU A 300 32.35 -36.87 -94.84
C GLU A 300 33.12 -35.93 -95.81
N VAL A 301 33.48 -34.72 -95.35
CA VAL A 301 34.32 -33.80 -96.12
C VAL A 301 35.72 -34.38 -96.32
N GLU A 302 36.30 -34.99 -95.29
CA GLU A 302 37.59 -35.67 -95.37
C GLU A 302 37.56 -36.86 -96.35
N GLU A 303 36.51 -37.68 -96.33
CA GLU A 303 36.33 -38.81 -97.25
C GLU A 303 36.26 -38.31 -98.70
N ARG A 304 35.44 -37.28 -99.00
CA ARG A 304 35.37 -36.71 -100.35
C ARG A 304 36.68 -36.08 -100.81
N LEU A 305 37.43 -35.46 -99.89
CA LEU A 305 38.77 -34.96 -100.20
C LEU A 305 39.74 -36.12 -100.49
N GLN A 306 39.68 -37.21 -99.72
CA GLN A 306 40.47 -38.42 -99.99
C GLN A 306 40.10 -39.05 -101.33
N GLU A 307 38.82 -39.21 -101.65
CA GLU A 307 38.36 -39.69 -102.96
C GLU A 307 38.88 -38.79 -104.10
N ALA A 308 38.84 -37.47 -103.92
CA ALA A 308 39.37 -36.52 -104.90
C ALA A 308 40.90 -36.63 -105.05
N VAL A 309 41.63 -36.85 -103.95
CA VAL A 309 43.08 -37.09 -103.97
C VAL A 309 43.41 -38.42 -104.67
N ILE A 310 42.72 -39.51 -104.32
CA ILE A 310 42.90 -40.83 -104.95
C ILE A 310 42.56 -40.75 -106.44
N SER A 311 41.46 -40.09 -106.80
CA SER A 311 41.06 -39.89 -108.20
C SER A 311 42.11 -39.11 -108.98
N ARG A 312 42.71 -38.06 -108.38
CA ARG A 312 43.84 -37.33 -108.98
C ARG A 312 45.07 -38.21 -109.12
N MET A 313 45.41 -39.03 -108.11
CA MET A 313 46.54 -39.97 -108.18
C MET A 313 46.34 -41.02 -109.28
N LEU A 314 45.15 -41.61 -109.39
CA LEU A 314 44.81 -42.56 -110.44
C LEU A 314 44.87 -41.92 -111.83
N LEU A 315 44.39 -40.67 -111.96
CA LEU A 315 44.49 -39.92 -113.20
C LEU A 315 45.95 -39.63 -113.56
N ASP A 316 46.78 -39.24 -112.59
CA ASP A 316 48.23 -39.03 -112.76
C ASP A 316 48.93 -40.32 -113.17
N ASP A 317 48.60 -41.46 -112.55
CA ASP A 317 49.13 -42.78 -112.92
C ASP A 317 48.67 -43.24 -114.31
N LEU A 318 47.41 -42.98 -114.69
CA LEU A 318 46.90 -43.25 -116.04
C LEU A 318 47.62 -42.39 -117.08
N ILE A 319 47.78 -41.09 -116.81
CA ILE A 319 48.55 -40.18 -117.66
C ILE A 319 49.98 -40.70 -117.79
N ARG A 320 50.62 -41.10 -116.68
CA ARG A 320 51.98 -41.66 -116.69
C ARG A 320 52.06 -42.96 -117.48
N PHE A 321 51.08 -43.85 -117.36
CA PHE A 321 51.01 -45.10 -118.14
C PHE A 321 50.83 -44.84 -119.64
N VAL A 322 49.92 -43.93 -120.02
CA VAL A 322 49.69 -43.56 -121.42
C VAL A 322 50.94 -42.92 -122.02
N VAL A 323 51.58 -41.99 -121.30
CA VAL A 323 52.82 -41.33 -121.73
C VAL A 323 53.96 -42.34 -121.88
N THR A 324 54.17 -43.23 -120.92
CA THR A 324 55.23 -44.25 -120.99
C THR A 324 54.96 -45.29 -122.07
N ARG A 325 53.71 -45.71 -122.29
CA ARG A 325 53.32 -46.60 -123.40
C ARG A 325 53.54 -45.93 -124.75
N ARG A 326 53.11 -44.68 -124.94
CA ARG A 326 53.38 -43.91 -126.17
C ARG A 326 54.87 -43.74 -126.41
N ASN A 327 55.66 -43.50 -125.35
CA ASN A 327 57.11 -43.39 -125.46
C ASN A 327 57.75 -44.73 -125.87
N LYS A 328 57.27 -45.86 -125.33
CA LYS A 328 57.70 -47.21 -125.76
C LYS A 328 57.30 -47.52 -127.20
N GLU A 329 56.08 -47.18 -127.62
CA GLU A 329 55.61 -47.33 -129.00
C GLU A 329 56.40 -46.43 -129.98
N PHE A 330 56.76 -45.22 -129.56
CA PHE A 330 57.65 -44.33 -130.31
C PHE A 330 59.07 -44.92 -130.43
N MET A 331 59.63 -45.44 -129.34
CA MET A 331 60.94 -46.12 -129.34
C MET A 331 60.95 -47.41 -130.19
N GLN A 332 59.83 -48.14 -130.26
CA GLN A 332 59.67 -49.32 -131.13
C GLN A 332 59.48 -48.94 -132.60
N ARG A 333 58.69 -47.89 -132.91
CA ARG A 333 58.54 -47.36 -134.28
C ARG A 333 59.79 -46.65 -134.79
N GLY A 334 60.66 -46.16 -133.90
CA GLY A 334 61.98 -45.64 -134.25
C GLY A 334 63.01 -46.69 -134.69
N ARG A 335 62.71 -48.01 -134.55
CA ARG A 335 63.61 -49.10 -134.99
C ARG A 335 63.32 -49.64 -136.40
N LEU A 336 62.25 -49.20 -137.09
CA LEU A 336 61.91 -49.65 -138.45
C LEU A 336 61.80 -48.44 -139.40
N MET A 337 62.89 -48.26 -140.16
CA MET A 337 63.11 -47.47 -141.39
C MET A 337 63.61 -45.99 -141.29
N PRO A 338 64.48 -45.57 -142.24
CA PRO A 338 65.45 -44.47 -142.10
C PRO A 338 65.09 -43.17 -142.85
N SER A 339 65.75 -42.09 -142.42
CA SER A 339 66.15 -40.85 -143.13
C SER A 339 65.13 -40.05 -143.98
N ARG A 340 64.94 -38.76 -143.67
CA ARG A 340 65.36 -37.58 -144.50
C ARG A 340 64.85 -36.22 -143.96
N THR A 341 65.80 -35.38 -143.59
CA THR A 341 66.03 -33.93 -143.86
C THR A 341 64.89 -32.92 -144.15
N ARG A 342 65.12 -31.71 -143.60
CA ARG A 342 64.73 -30.31 -143.97
C ARG A 342 63.60 -29.71 -143.10
N ARG A 343 63.55 -28.41 -142.75
CA ARG A 343 64.45 -27.23 -142.78
C ARG A 343 63.62 -26.05 -142.22
N ALA A 344 64.20 -25.27 -141.30
CA ALA A 344 64.02 -23.84 -141.03
C ALA A 344 62.64 -23.18 -140.77
N GLY A 345 62.67 -22.22 -139.82
CA GLY A 345 61.75 -21.08 -139.69
C GLY A 345 60.79 -21.18 -138.50
N SER A 346 60.52 -20.19 -137.64
CA SER A 346 61.11 -18.93 -137.17
C SER A 346 59.97 -18.17 -136.50
N LYS A 347 60.26 -17.42 -135.42
CA LYS A 347 59.47 -16.30 -134.86
C LYS A 347 58.16 -16.70 -134.15
N SER A 348 57.68 -16.04 -133.10
CA SER A 348 58.16 -14.94 -132.24
C SER A 348 57.06 -14.62 -131.21
N SER A 349 57.41 -13.81 -130.21
CA SER A 349 56.53 -12.90 -129.44
C SER A 349 55.65 -13.53 -128.34
N SER A 350 55.39 -12.91 -127.19
CA SER A 350 55.82 -11.64 -126.55
C SER A 350 55.31 -11.71 -125.10
N ALA A 351 56.12 -11.42 -124.07
CA ALA A 351 56.32 -10.10 -123.45
C ALA A 351 55.11 -9.49 -122.71
N GLY A 352 55.38 -8.96 -121.51
CA GLY A 352 54.52 -8.06 -120.73
C GLY A 352 54.16 -8.63 -119.36
N SER A 353 54.89 -8.43 -118.25
CA SER A 353 55.50 -7.25 -117.63
C SER A 353 54.51 -6.29 -116.95
N ARG A 354 54.88 -5.96 -115.71
CA ARG A 354 54.53 -4.80 -114.85
C ARG A 354 53.27 -4.89 -113.98
N LYS A 355 53.20 -4.23 -112.82
CA LYS A 355 54.12 -3.63 -111.81
C LYS A 355 53.23 -2.79 -110.88
N LYS A 356 53.68 -2.57 -109.64
CA LYS A 356 53.24 -1.54 -108.66
C LYS A 356 51.92 -1.86 -107.95
N GLY A 357 51.73 -1.62 -106.66
CA GLY A 357 52.53 -0.91 -105.65
C GLY A 357 51.63 0.01 -104.82
N LYS A 358 52.05 0.24 -103.56
CA LYS A 358 51.65 1.30 -102.59
C LYS A 358 50.53 1.03 -101.57
N LYS A 359 50.99 1.09 -100.30
CA LYS A 359 50.58 1.99 -99.17
C LYS A 359 49.13 1.97 -98.65
N GLY A 360 49.03 1.98 -97.32
CA GLY A 360 47.99 2.75 -96.63
C GLY A 360 47.59 2.17 -95.27
N GLU A 361 48.03 2.82 -94.20
CA GLU A 361 47.49 2.72 -92.84
C GLU A 361 45.99 3.09 -92.81
N THR A 362 45.20 2.55 -91.86
CA THR A 362 44.33 3.34 -90.97
C THR A 362 43.68 2.49 -89.87
N LYS A 363 43.59 3.12 -88.69
CA LYS A 363 42.90 2.72 -87.46
C LYS A 363 41.37 2.69 -87.61
N LEU A 364 40.69 2.00 -86.69
CA LEU A 364 39.37 2.25 -86.04
C LEU A 364 38.94 0.89 -85.46
N SER A 365 38.97 0.56 -84.15
CA SER A 365 38.25 1.12 -83.00
C SER A 365 36.80 1.46 -83.32
N ILE A 366 35.87 0.64 -82.83
CA ILE A 366 34.56 0.99 -82.24
C ILE A 366 34.03 -0.28 -81.53
N HIS A 367 33.33 -0.03 -80.42
CA HIS A 367 32.70 -0.92 -79.46
C HIS A 367 31.81 -2.03 -80.03
#